data_AF-A0A498M5I5-F1
#
_entry.id   AF-A0A498M5I5-F1
#
_cell.length_a   1.000
_cell.length_b   1.000
_cell.length_c   1.000
_cell.angle_alpha   90.00
_cell.angle_beta   90.00
_cell.angle_gamma   90.00
#
_symmetry.space_group_name_H-M   'P 1'
#
loop_
_entity.id
_entity.type
_entity.pdbx_description
1 polymer ?
#
loop_
_entity_poly.entity_id
_entity_poly.type
_entity_poly.pdbx_seq_one_letter_code
_entity_poly.pdbx_strand_id
1 'polypeptide(L)'
;MFYTCGPNEAMVVSGFCRSPPLMISGGRVFVFPCIQQIQRISLNTLTLNVKSDKVYTRHGVPISVTGIAQMKIQGQNKQMLAAACQMFLGKSEGEIAHIALETLEGHQRAIIAHLTVEEIYKDRKKFSEQVFKVASSDLVNMGISVVSYTLKDVHDDQDYLHSLGKARTAQVQKDARIGEAMNKRDAVIREANAIQEKISAQYMNEIEMAKAQRDYELKKAVYDIEVFTKKAESEMAYQLQVAKTKQKIEEEKMQVLVVERSQQITLQEQEITRKEKELEAKVKKPAEAERYRLEKLAEAERLQLIMEAEAEAESIKMRGEAEAYAVEAKGRAEAEQMAKKAEAFQHYKEGAMVDMLLEKLPLMAEEISKPLSATNKVTMVSSGGSDIGAAKLTGEVLDIMTKLPETIEKLTGVSISQVARTG
;
A
#
# COMPACT_ATOMS: atom_id res chain seq x y z
N MET A 1 -85.93 98.78 -36.38
CA MET A 1 -85.27 98.47 -35.10
C MET A 1 -83.98 97.73 -35.39
N PHE A 2 -82.88 98.04 -34.69
CA PHE A 2 -81.62 97.29 -34.84
C PHE A 2 -81.66 96.05 -33.96
N TYR A 3 -81.34 94.90 -34.55
CA TYR A 3 -81.13 93.66 -33.83
C TYR A 3 -79.66 93.27 -33.94
N THR A 4 -79.05 92.94 -32.80
CA THR A 4 -77.66 92.49 -32.69
C THR A 4 -77.61 90.98 -32.50
N CYS A 5 -76.68 90.34 -33.20
CA CYS A 5 -76.46 88.92 -33.22
C CYS A 5 -75.08 88.63 -32.63
N GLY A 6 -75.03 87.75 -31.62
CA GLY A 6 -73.77 87.26 -31.07
C GLY A 6 -73.03 86.37 -32.09
N PRO A 7 -71.72 86.12 -31.88
CA PRO A 7 -70.95 85.23 -32.75
C PRO A 7 -71.45 83.77 -32.76
N ASN A 8 -72.21 83.38 -31.73
CA ASN A 8 -72.77 82.04 -31.56
C ASN A 8 -74.21 81.91 -32.05
N GLU A 9 -74.74 82.91 -32.74
CA GLU A 9 -76.09 82.91 -33.30
C GLU A 9 -76.05 83.31 -34.78
N ALA A 10 -77.05 82.87 -35.54
CA ALA A 10 -77.35 83.42 -36.86
C ALA A 10 -78.77 83.95 -36.89
N MET A 11 -78.95 85.08 -37.57
CA MET A 11 -80.25 85.71 -37.81
C MET A 11 -80.66 85.52 -39.25
N VAL A 12 -81.92 85.12 -39.44
CA VAL A 12 -82.58 85.06 -40.74
C VAL A 12 -83.67 86.12 -40.75
N VAL A 13 -83.55 87.06 -41.69
CA VAL A 13 -84.55 88.11 -41.89
C VAL A 13 -85.28 87.86 -43.20
N SER A 14 -86.59 87.62 -43.11
CA SER A 14 -87.50 87.41 -44.22
C SER A 14 -88.55 88.51 -44.30
N GLY A 15 -89.09 88.80 -45.48
CA GLY A 15 -90.17 89.77 -45.68
C GLY A 15 -89.94 90.73 -46.85
N PHE A 16 -90.59 91.90 -46.81
CA PHE A 16 -90.65 92.85 -47.92
C PHE A 16 -89.25 93.29 -48.39
N CYS A 17 -89.04 93.24 -49.72
CA CYS A 17 -87.79 93.53 -50.43
C CYS A 17 -86.56 92.67 -50.03
N ARG A 18 -86.75 91.47 -49.45
CA ARG A 18 -85.64 90.55 -49.12
C ARG A 18 -85.87 89.12 -49.63
N SER A 19 -85.80 88.97 -50.95
CA SER A 19 -85.78 87.67 -51.64
C SER A 19 -84.49 87.56 -52.46
N PRO A 20 -83.53 86.66 -52.11
CA PRO A 20 -83.57 85.65 -51.03
C PRO A 20 -83.48 86.24 -49.61
N PRO A 21 -83.88 85.48 -48.57
CA PRO A 21 -83.82 85.93 -47.17
C PRO A 21 -82.38 86.26 -46.75
N LEU A 22 -82.23 87.31 -45.95
CA LEU A 22 -80.91 87.77 -45.50
C LEU A 22 -80.46 86.94 -44.29
N MET A 23 -79.38 86.19 -44.46
CA MET A 23 -78.75 85.37 -43.43
C MET A 23 -77.46 86.04 -42.95
N ILE A 24 -77.38 86.30 -41.65
CA ILE A 24 -76.24 86.97 -41.02
C ILE A 24 -75.80 86.14 -39.81
N SER A 25 -74.56 85.64 -39.84
CA SER A 25 -73.89 85.00 -38.71
C SER A 25 -73.08 86.05 -37.94
N GLY A 26 -73.59 86.51 -36.79
CA GLY A 26 -72.99 87.59 -36.00
C GLY A 26 -73.12 89.00 -36.62
N GLY A 27 -73.12 90.03 -35.76
CA GLY A 27 -73.16 91.43 -36.18
C GLY A 27 -74.49 92.14 -35.91
N ARG A 28 -74.95 92.99 -36.83
CA ARG A 28 -76.19 93.76 -36.66
C ARG A 28 -77.01 93.84 -37.95
N VAL A 29 -78.33 93.82 -37.81
CA VAL A 29 -79.26 93.98 -38.93
C VAL A 29 -80.39 94.95 -38.57
N PHE A 30 -80.76 95.80 -39.53
CA PHE A 30 -81.94 96.65 -39.41
C PHE A 30 -83.16 95.90 -39.96
N VAL A 31 -84.22 95.82 -39.14
CA VAL A 31 -85.48 95.14 -39.45
C VAL A 31 -86.65 96.11 -39.29
N PHE A 32 -87.54 96.13 -40.28
CA PHE A 32 -88.79 96.91 -40.26
C PHE A 32 -89.91 96.11 -39.56
N PRO A 33 -90.42 96.57 -38.39
CA PRO A 33 -91.24 95.76 -37.48
C PRO A 33 -92.62 95.32 -38.00
N CYS A 34 -93.11 95.86 -39.13
CA CYS A 34 -94.43 95.51 -39.68
C CYS A 34 -94.37 94.68 -40.97
N ILE A 35 -93.22 94.63 -41.64
CA ILE A 35 -93.10 94.05 -43.00
C ILE A 35 -91.96 93.03 -43.09
N GLN A 36 -91.17 92.88 -42.03
CA GLN A 36 -90.04 91.96 -41.95
C GLN A 36 -90.10 91.17 -40.65
N GLN A 37 -89.87 89.86 -40.75
CA GLN A 37 -89.81 88.93 -39.64
C GLN A 37 -88.37 88.53 -39.40
N ILE A 38 -87.99 88.43 -38.13
CA ILE A 38 -86.66 88.00 -37.68
C ILE A 38 -86.78 86.66 -36.96
N GLN A 39 -85.91 85.73 -37.33
CA GLN A 39 -85.77 84.44 -36.66
C GLN A 39 -84.30 84.19 -36.34
N ARG A 40 -84.05 83.49 -35.24
CA ARG A 40 -82.69 83.21 -34.74
C ARG A 40 -82.45 81.70 -34.73
N ILE A 41 -81.22 81.31 -35.02
CA ILE A 41 -80.75 79.93 -34.90
C ILE A 41 -79.43 79.92 -34.13
N SER A 42 -79.31 78.98 -33.21
CA SER A 42 -78.11 78.78 -32.38
C SER A 42 -77.02 78.11 -33.20
N LEU A 43 -75.80 78.65 -33.16
CA LEU A 43 -74.60 78.07 -33.78
C LEU A 43 -73.73 77.35 -32.73
N ASN A 44 -74.24 77.16 -31.52
CA ASN A 44 -73.52 76.48 -30.45
C ASN A 44 -73.28 75.00 -30.81
N THR A 45 -72.24 74.44 -30.20
CA THR A 45 -71.94 73.01 -30.33
C THR A 45 -72.95 72.19 -29.53
N LEU A 46 -73.64 71.29 -30.21
CA LEU A 46 -74.52 70.28 -29.62
C LEU A 46 -73.73 68.99 -29.42
N THR A 47 -73.88 68.38 -28.24
CA THR A 47 -73.28 67.07 -27.93
C THR A 47 -74.39 66.04 -27.91
N LEU A 48 -74.31 65.05 -28.81
CA LEU A 48 -75.28 63.98 -28.94
C LEU A 48 -74.69 62.66 -28.46
N ASN A 49 -75.50 61.90 -27.73
CA ASN A 49 -75.16 60.55 -27.30
C ASN A 49 -75.85 59.55 -28.22
N VAL A 50 -75.10 58.99 -29.17
CA VAL A 50 -75.59 58.07 -30.20
C VAL A 50 -75.54 56.65 -29.64
N LYS A 51 -76.72 56.09 -29.33
CA LYS A 51 -76.85 54.72 -28.83
C LYS A 51 -77.44 53.84 -29.92
N SER A 52 -76.78 52.74 -30.23
CA SER A 52 -77.31 51.73 -31.13
C SER A 52 -77.32 50.39 -30.39
N ASP A 53 -78.51 50.01 -29.93
CA ASP A 53 -78.71 48.78 -29.16
C ASP A 53 -78.90 47.58 -30.10
N LYS A 54 -78.32 46.43 -29.75
CA LYS A 54 -78.50 45.13 -30.42
C LYS A 54 -78.31 45.16 -31.94
N VAL A 55 -77.19 45.71 -32.39
CA VAL A 55 -76.81 45.70 -33.81
C VAL A 55 -75.95 44.47 -34.11
N TYR A 56 -76.31 43.73 -35.16
CA TYR A 56 -75.53 42.58 -35.60
C TYR A 56 -74.33 43.02 -36.45
N THR A 57 -73.15 42.54 -36.09
CA THR A 57 -71.92 42.71 -36.87
C THR A 57 -71.89 41.80 -38.11
N ARG A 58 -70.83 41.91 -38.93
CA ARG A 58 -70.63 41.06 -40.12
C ARG A 58 -70.73 39.55 -39.85
N HIS A 59 -70.33 39.12 -38.65
CA HIS A 59 -70.37 37.71 -38.23
C HIS A 59 -71.62 37.34 -37.41
N GLY A 60 -72.61 38.23 -37.32
CA GLY A 60 -73.86 37.96 -36.62
C GLY A 60 -73.77 38.02 -35.11
N VAL A 61 -72.72 38.62 -34.53
CA VAL A 61 -72.63 38.86 -33.09
C VAL A 61 -73.38 40.16 -32.77
N PRO A 62 -74.41 40.13 -31.90
CA PRO A 62 -75.14 41.33 -31.48
C PRO A 62 -74.29 42.16 -30.52
N ILE A 63 -74.09 43.43 -30.83
CA ILE A 63 -73.38 44.37 -29.96
C ILE A 63 -74.19 45.65 -29.76
N SER A 64 -74.00 46.27 -28.60
CA SER A 64 -74.59 47.56 -28.24
C SER A 64 -73.48 48.60 -28.16
N VAL A 65 -73.57 49.64 -28.98
CA VAL A 65 -72.50 50.63 -29.14
C VAL A 65 -72.99 52.01 -28.74
N THR A 66 -72.20 52.70 -27.93
CA THR A 66 -72.44 54.09 -27.53
C THR A 66 -71.34 54.99 -28.08
N GLY A 67 -71.72 55.98 -28.87
CA GLY A 67 -70.85 57.03 -29.41
C GLY A 67 -71.22 58.41 -28.88
N ILE A 68 -70.24 59.31 -28.82
CA ILE A 68 -70.46 60.73 -28.55
C ILE A 68 -70.10 61.51 -29.81
N ALA A 69 -71.07 62.24 -30.34
CA ALA A 69 -70.89 63.12 -31.47
C ALA A 69 -71.00 64.58 -31.03
N GLN A 70 -70.04 65.40 -31.41
CA GLN A 70 -70.13 66.85 -31.29
C GLN A 70 -70.39 67.44 -32.65
N MET A 71 -71.44 68.24 -32.76
CA MET A 71 -71.83 68.88 -34.02
C MET A 71 -72.22 70.33 -33.79
N LYS A 72 -72.20 71.12 -34.86
CA LYS A 72 -72.67 72.51 -34.85
C LYS A 72 -73.24 72.88 -36.20
N ILE A 73 -74.13 73.85 -36.22
CA ILE A 73 -74.59 74.46 -37.47
C ILE A 73 -73.49 75.38 -37.99
N GLN A 74 -73.13 75.24 -39.27
CA GLN A 74 -72.00 75.99 -39.83
C GLN A 74 -72.44 77.38 -40.29
N GLY A 75 -72.09 78.41 -39.53
CA GLY A 75 -72.42 79.81 -39.84
C GLY A 75 -71.55 80.48 -40.91
N GLN A 76 -70.33 79.99 -41.14
CA GLN A 76 -69.39 80.62 -42.09
C GLN A 76 -69.75 80.38 -43.56
N ASN A 77 -70.27 79.19 -43.87
CA ASN A 77 -70.63 78.83 -45.24
C ASN A 77 -72.10 79.21 -45.49
N LYS A 78 -72.33 80.18 -46.36
CA LYS A 78 -73.68 80.67 -46.71
C LYS A 78 -74.60 79.57 -47.26
N GLN A 79 -74.06 78.58 -47.98
CA GLN A 79 -74.86 77.48 -48.55
C GLN A 79 -75.32 76.51 -47.44
N MET A 80 -74.42 76.11 -46.55
CA MET A 80 -74.77 75.24 -45.41
C MET A 80 -75.73 75.95 -44.45
N LEU A 81 -75.49 77.24 -44.18
CA LEU A 81 -76.40 78.04 -43.36
C LEU A 81 -77.79 78.13 -44.00
N ALA A 82 -77.89 78.31 -45.32
CA ALA A 82 -79.17 78.31 -46.01
C ALA A 82 -79.92 76.99 -45.89
N ALA A 83 -79.23 75.84 -46.06
CA ALA A 83 -79.82 74.52 -45.88
C ALA A 83 -80.31 74.30 -44.43
N ALA A 84 -79.48 74.65 -43.45
CA ALA A 84 -79.86 74.57 -42.04
C ALA A 84 -81.07 75.47 -41.71
N CYS A 85 -81.11 76.69 -42.24
CA CYS A 85 -82.24 77.59 -42.07
C CYS A 85 -83.50 77.15 -42.84
N GLN A 86 -83.39 76.35 -43.89
CA GLN A 86 -84.57 75.76 -44.52
C GLN A 86 -85.14 74.60 -43.72
N MET A 87 -84.28 73.80 -43.08
CA MET A 87 -84.69 72.57 -42.37
C MET A 87 -85.06 72.77 -40.90
N PHE A 88 -84.39 73.70 -40.21
CA PHE A 88 -84.42 73.80 -38.74
C PHE A 88 -84.98 75.12 -38.21
N LEU A 89 -85.30 76.08 -39.09
CA LEU A 89 -85.84 77.36 -38.66
C LEU A 89 -87.23 77.17 -38.05
N GLY A 90 -87.41 77.64 -36.82
CA GLY A 90 -88.63 77.44 -36.02
C GLY A 90 -88.66 76.14 -35.21
N LYS A 91 -87.66 75.26 -35.35
CA LYS A 91 -87.50 74.07 -34.50
C LYS A 91 -86.71 74.37 -33.24
N SER A 92 -86.97 73.61 -32.18
CA SER A 92 -86.19 73.68 -30.94
C SER A 92 -84.83 72.96 -31.09
N GLU A 93 -83.84 73.31 -30.27
CA GLU A 93 -82.53 72.63 -30.27
C GLU A 93 -82.66 71.12 -30.02
N GLY A 94 -83.64 70.68 -29.22
CA GLY A 94 -83.92 69.27 -28.97
C GLY A 94 -84.43 68.52 -30.20
N GLU A 95 -85.26 69.15 -31.04
CA GLU A 95 -85.73 68.56 -32.29
C GLU A 95 -84.61 68.46 -33.33
N ILE A 96 -83.74 69.48 -33.41
CA ILE A 96 -82.55 69.45 -34.27
C ILE A 96 -81.62 68.32 -33.85
N ALA A 97 -81.39 68.21 -32.53
CA ALA A 97 -80.61 67.13 -31.94
C ALA A 97 -81.20 65.76 -32.26
N HIS A 98 -82.53 65.60 -32.19
CA HIS A 98 -83.20 64.34 -32.52
C HIS A 98 -83.01 63.92 -33.97
N ILE A 99 -83.22 64.84 -34.92
CA ILE A 99 -83.05 64.55 -36.36
C ILE A 99 -81.60 64.14 -36.67
N ALA A 100 -80.65 64.85 -36.09
CA ALA A 100 -79.23 64.56 -36.28
C ALA A 100 -78.80 63.27 -35.56
N LEU A 101 -79.41 62.95 -34.41
CA LEU A 101 -79.22 61.70 -33.68
C LEU A 101 -79.66 60.50 -34.52
N GLU A 102 -80.88 60.53 -35.09
CA GLU A 102 -81.41 59.45 -35.93
C GLU A 102 -80.51 59.20 -37.14
N THR A 103 -80.03 60.27 -37.79
CA THR A 103 -79.12 60.17 -38.93
C THR A 103 -77.79 59.53 -38.53
N LEU A 104 -77.18 59.99 -37.44
CA LEU A 104 -75.92 59.44 -36.93
C LEU A 104 -76.06 57.98 -36.50
N GLU A 105 -77.16 57.65 -35.83
CA GLU A 105 -77.45 56.29 -35.40
C GLU A 105 -77.61 55.35 -36.59
N GLY A 106 -78.27 55.80 -37.67
CA GLY A 106 -78.38 55.06 -38.93
C GLY A 106 -77.02 54.74 -39.53
N HIS A 107 -76.13 55.74 -39.64
CA HIS A 107 -74.77 55.56 -40.15
C HIS A 107 -73.92 54.68 -39.25
N GLN A 108 -74.00 54.88 -37.93
CA GLN A 108 -73.31 54.03 -36.94
C GLN A 108 -73.72 52.56 -37.10
N ARG A 109 -75.03 52.29 -37.20
CA ARG A 109 -75.57 50.93 -37.41
C ARG A 109 -75.10 50.32 -38.72
N ALA A 110 -75.09 51.08 -39.82
CA ALA A 110 -74.62 50.61 -41.12
C ALA A 110 -73.14 50.22 -41.08
N ILE A 111 -72.29 51.02 -40.45
CA ILE A 111 -70.85 50.71 -40.32
C ILE A 111 -70.62 49.48 -39.43
N ILE A 112 -71.37 49.33 -38.33
CA ILE A 112 -71.28 48.15 -37.46
C ILE A 112 -71.59 46.86 -38.24
N ALA A 113 -72.58 46.87 -39.13
CA ALA A 113 -72.97 45.71 -39.92
C ALA A 113 -71.86 45.21 -40.87
N HIS A 114 -70.97 46.09 -41.32
CA HIS A 114 -69.86 45.74 -42.22
C HIS A 114 -68.59 45.29 -41.51
N LEU A 115 -68.42 45.65 -40.23
CA LEU A 115 -67.21 45.36 -39.46
C LEU A 115 -67.39 44.15 -38.54
N THR A 116 -66.26 43.60 -38.13
CA THR A 116 -66.19 42.54 -37.10
C THR A 116 -66.08 43.14 -35.69
N VAL A 117 -66.48 42.39 -34.67
CA VAL A 117 -66.38 42.85 -33.26
C VAL A 117 -64.93 43.13 -32.89
N GLU A 118 -64.00 42.31 -33.38
CA GLU A 118 -62.57 42.43 -33.15
C GLU A 118 -61.99 43.70 -33.76
N GLU A 119 -62.42 44.10 -34.96
CA GLU A 119 -61.99 45.34 -35.61
C GLU A 119 -62.49 46.57 -34.85
N ILE A 120 -63.76 46.56 -34.42
CA ILE A 120 -64.34 47.65 -33.62
C ILE A 120 -63.60 47.78 -32.28
N TYR A 121 -63.26 46.66 -31.65
CA TYR A 121 -62.61 46.65 -30.34
C TYR A 121 -61.11 47.01 -30.40
N LYS A 122 -60.37 46.47 -31.39
CA LYS A 122 -58.93 46.73 -31.55
C LYS A 122 -58.65 48.13 -32.09
N ASP A 123 -59.38 48.55 -33.13
CA ASP A 123 -59.10 49.78 -33.88
C ASP A 123 -60.25 50.79 -33.78
N ARG A 124 -60.54 51.24 -32.54
CA ARG A 124 -61.60 52.22 -32.25
C ARG A 124 -61.51 53.52 -33.05
N LYS A 125 -60.28 53.95 -33.39
CA LYS A 125 -60.03 55.15 -34.20
C LYS A 125 -60.52 54.97 -35.63
N LYS A 126 -60.23 53.82 -36.25
CA LYS A 126 -60.65 53.50 -37.62
C LYS A 126 -62.17 53.46 -37.73
N PHE A 127 -62.83 52.83 -36.76
CA PHE A 127 -64.29 52.86 -36.65
C PHE A 127 -64.82 54.30 -36.56
N SER A 128 -64.28 55.09 -35.64
CA SER A 128 -64.73 56.47 -35.42
C SER A 128 -64.54 57.36 -36.66
N GLU A 129 -63.45 57.18 -37.39
CA GLU A 129 -63.16 57.88 -38.64
C GLU A 129 -64.13 57.50 -39.76
N GLN A 130 -64.50 56.21 -39.87
CA GLN A 130 -65.47 55.76 -40.87
C GLN A 130 -66.87 56.31 -40.60
N VAL A 131 -67.34 56.25 -39.34
CA VAL A 131 -68.63 56.83 -38.96
C VAL A 131 -68.62 58.34 -39.18
N PHE A 132 -67.54 59.02 -38.79
CA PHE A 132 -67.37 60.46 -39.05
C PHE A 132 -67.46 60.77 -40.55
N LYS A 133 -66.70 60.08 -41.41
CA LYS A 133 -66.63 60.37 -42.84
C LYS A 133 -68.00 60.21 -43.53
N VAL A 134 -68.71 59.13 -43.24
CA VAL A 134 -70.02 58.86 -43.85
C VAL A 134 -71.07 59.84 -43.33
N ALA A 135 -71.16 60.01 -42.01
CA ALA A 135 -72.12 60.94 -41.41
C ALA A 135 -71.86 62.41 -41.79
N SER A 136 -70.60 62.83 -41.91
CA SER A 136 -70.25 64.18 -42.36
C SER A 136 -70.80 64.49 -43.75
N SER A 137 -70.77 63.53 -44.68
CA SER A 137 -71.26 63.78 -46.05
C SER A 137 -72.77 64.04 -46.10
N ASP A 138 -73.53 63.40 -45.22
CA ASP A 138 -74.99 63.48 -45.19
C ASP A 138 -75.48 64.69 -44.36
N LEU A 139 -74.88 64.90 -43.19
CA LEU A 139 -75.19 66.04 -42.31
C LEU A 139 -74.82 67.38 -42.94
N VAL A 140 -73.81 67.42 -43.82
CA VAL A 140 -73.47 68.62 -44.59
C VAL A 140 -74.61 69.08 -45.50
N ASN A 141 -75.38 68.16 -46.08
CA ASN A 141 -76.55 68.50 -46.89
C ASN A 141 -77.67 69.15 -46.06
N MET A 142 -77.72 68.83 -44.76
CA MET A 142 -78.63 69.47 -43.79
C MET A 142 -78.08 70.78 -43.21
N GLY A 143 -76.85 71.17 -43.55
CA GLY A 143 -76.17 72.33 -42.99
C GLY A 143 -75.58 72.12 -41.59
N ILE A 144 -75.47 70.87 -41.15
CA ILE A 144 -74.84 70.47 -39.88
C ILE A 144 -73.40 70.03 -40.15
N SER A 145 -72.46 70.56 -39.37
CA SER A 145 -71.06 70.13 -39.39
C SER A 145 -70.76 69.29 -38.16
N VAL A 146 -70.30 68.06 -38.39
CA VAL A 146 -69.75 67.20 -37.32
C VAL A 146 -68.35 67.70 -36.99
N VAL A 147 -68.12 68.06 -35.73
CA VAL A 147 -66.82 68.50 -35.21
C VAL A 147 -65.97 67.30 -34.83
N SER A 148 -66.57 66.35 -34.11
CA SER A 148 -65.89 65.12 -33.70
C SER A 148 -66.90 64.00 -33.47
N TYR A 149 -66.44 62.77 -33.66
CA TYR A 149 -67.15 61.57 -33.27
C TYR A 149 -66.18 60.67 -32.51
N THR A 150 -66.56 60.24 -31.32
CA THR A 150 -65.75 59.34 -30.49
C THR A 150 -66.59 58.18 -29.99
N LEU A 151 -66.04 56.97 -30.11
CA LEU A 151 -66.63 55.77 -29.55
C LEU A 151 -66.47 55.79 -28.02
N LYS A 152 -67.59 55.83 -27.29
CA LYS A 152 -67.61 55.84 -25.83
C LYS A 152 -67.47 54.44 -25.27
N ASP A 153 -68.38 53.55 -25.66
CA ASP A 153 -68.43 52.19 -25.12
C ASP A 153 -68.96 51.17 -26.14
N VAL A 154 -68.55 49.92 -25.97
CA VAL A 154 -68.98 48.77 -26.77
C VAL A 154 -69.30 47.64 -25.80
N HIS A 155 -70.59 47.30 -25.75
CA HIS A 155 -71.14 46.27 -24.89
C HIS A 155 -71.66 45.10 -25.73
N ASP A 156 -71.68 43.91 -25.16
CA ASP A 156 -72.22 42.69 -25.77
C ASP A 156 -73.07 41.97 -24.71
N ASP A 157 -74.26 41.52 -25.13
CA ASP A 157 -75.22 40.82 -24.28
C ASP A 157 -74.86 39.33 -24.09
N GLN A 158 -73.97 38.76 -24.94
CA GLN A 158 -73.66 37.32 -25.00
C GLN A 158 -72.27 36.96 -24.46
N ASP A 159 -71.60 37.86 -23.73
CA ASP A 159 -70.26 37.65 -23.13
C ASP A 159 -69.17 37.15 -24.13
N TYR A 160 -69.32 37.43 -25.42
CA TYR A 160 -68.35 37.11 -26.48
C TYR A 160 -67.02 37.82 -26.22
N LEU A 161 -67.07 39.12 -25.89
CA LEU A 161 -65.87 39.92 -25.58
C LEU A 161 -65.12 39.37 -24.35
N HIS A 162 -65.86 38.94 -23.33
CA HIS A 162 -65.26 38.33 -22.14
C HIS A 162 -64.58 36.99 -22.48
N SER A 163 -65.23 36.17 -23.29
CA SER A 163 -64.71 34.87 -23.75
C SER A 163 -63.45 35.02 -24.60
N LEU A 164 -63.40 36.02 -25.49
CA LEU A 164 -62.22 36.35 -26.29
C LEU A 164 -61.04 36.76 -25.40
N GLY A 165 -61.30 37.57 -24.37
CA GLY A 165 -60.31 37.95 -23.35
C GLY A 165 -59.76 36.73 -22.61
N LYS A 166 -60.62 35.82 -22.16
CA LYS A 166 -60.25 34.61 -21.43
C LYS A 166 -59.30 33.70 -22.22
N ALA A 167 -59.59 33.48 -23.50
CA ALA A 167 -58.71 32.70 -24.39
C ALA A 167 -57.32 33.34 -24.53
N ARG A 168 -57.28 34.67 -24.71
CA ARG A 168 -56.01 35.39 -24.83
C ARG A 168 -55.21 35.37 -23.53
N THR A 169 -55.85 35.56 -22.38
CA THR A 169 -55.20 35.47 -21.06
C THR A 169 -54.65 34.07 -20.81
N ALA A 170 -55.40 33.02 -21.14
CA ALA A 170 -54.93 31.64 -21.02
C ALA A 170 -53.70 31.37 -21.93
N GLN A 171 -53.70 31.89 -23.16
CA GLN A 171 -52.56 31.79 -24.05
C GLN A 171 -51.32 32.50 -23.48
N VAL A 172 -51.47 33.74 -23.02
CA VAL A 172 -50.35 34.50 -22.42
C VAL A 172 -49.81 33.80 -21.17
N GLN A 173 -50.68 33.25 -20.31
CA GLN A 173 -50.26 32.48 -19.14
C GLN A 173 -49.54 31.18 -19.52
N LYS A 174 -50.01 30.47 -20.55
CA LYS A 174 -49.35 29.27 -21.07
C LYS A 174 -47.94 29.62 -21.56
N ASP A 175 -47.81 30.65 -22.38
CA ASP A 175 -46.53 31.07 -22.95
C ASP A 175 -45.57 31.53 -21.84
N ALA A 176 -46.07 32.27 -20.84
CA ALA A 176 -45.31 32.63 -19.66
C ALA A 176 -44.79 31.41 -18.87
N ARG A 177 -45.65 30.41 -18.61
CA ARG A 177 -45.25 29.16 -17.92
C ARG A 177 -44.21 28.37 -18.73
N ILE A 178 -44.34 28.33 -20.05
CA ILE A 178 -43.34 27.68 -20.92
C ILE A 178 -41.99 28.40 -20.81
N GLY A 179 -42.01 29.74 -20.85
CA GLY A 179 -40.80 30.55 -20.66
C GLY A 179 -40.14 30.34 -19.31
N GLU A 180 -40.91 30.32 -18.21
CA GLU A 180 -40.41 30.03 -16.86
C GLU A 180 -39.81 28.62 -16.77
N ALA A 181 -40.48 27.60 -17.32
CA ALA A 181 -40.00 26.23 -17.30
C ALA A 181 -38.69 26.06 -18.09
N MET A 182 -38.57 26.70 -19.25
CA MET A 182 -37.33 26.70 -20.06
C MET A 182 -36.19 27.39 -19.31
N ASN A 183 -36.43 28.59 -18.79
CA ASN A 183 -35.42 29.33 -18.03
C ASN A 183 -34.96 28.56 -16.78
N LYS A 184 -35.88 27.90 -16.07
CA LYS A 184 -35.56 27.07 -14.90
C LYS A 184 -34.74 25.84 -15.29
N ARG A 185 -35.09 25.18 -16.40
CA ARG A 185 -34.30 24.05 -16.94
C ARG A 185 -32.87 24.49 -17.26
N ASP A 186 -32.71 25.59 -17.98
CA ASP A 186 -31.40 26.09 -18.39
C ASP A 186 -30.56 26.53 -17.19
N ALA A 187 -31.18 27.15 -16.19
CA ALA A 187 -30.52 27.51 -14.93
C ALA A 187 -29.98 26.25 -14.22
N VAL A 188 -30.79 25.20 -14.09
CA VAL A 188 -30.36 23.93 -13.45
C VAL A 188 -29.23 23.26 -14.23
N ILE A 189 -29.25 23.28 -15.56
CA ILE A 189 -28.17 22.72 -16.39
C ILE A 189 -26.87 23.49 -16.17
N ARG A 190 -26.92 24.83 -16.17
CA ARG A 190 -25.73 25.66 -15.93
C ARG A 190 -25.17 25.46 -14.53
N GLU A 191 -26.05 25.35 -13.53
CA GLU A 191 -25.66 25.08 -12.15
C GLU A 191 -24.99 23.70 -12.03
N ALA A 192 -25.57 22.66 -12.62
CA ALA A 192 -24.99 21.32 -12.64
C ALA A 192 -23.60 21.30 -13.30
N ASN A 193 -23.43 21.98 -14.43
CA ASN A 193 -22.13 22.09 -15.10
C ASN A 193 -21.11 22.84 -14.23
N ALA A 194 -21.51 23.96 -13.61
CA ALA A 194 -20.63 24.71 -12.71
C ALA A 194 -20.21 23.90 -11.47
N ILE A 195 -21.13 23.08 -10.92
CA ILE A 195 -20.84 22.15 -9.83
C ILE A 195 -19.85 21.08 -10.30
N GLN A 196 -20.06 20.49 -11.47
CA GLN A 196 -19.17 19.47 -12.03
C GLN A 196 -17.76 20.03 -12.25
N GLU A 197 -17.64 21.22 -12.83
CA GLU A 197 -16.36 21.92 -13.01
C GLU A 197 -15.68 22.19 -11.66
N LYS A 198 -16.41 22.74 -10.69
CA LYS A 198 -15.90 22.97 -9.33
C LYS A 198 -15.37 21.69 -8.68
N ILE A 199 -16.15 20.61 -8.71
CA ILE A 199 -15.77 19.32 -8.12
C ILE A 199 -14.54 18.74 -8.84
N SER A 200 -14.51 18.82 -10.18
CA SER A 200 -13.35 18.35 -10.95
C SER A 200 -12.06 19.08 -10.57
N ALA A 201 -12.12 20.41 -10.39
CA ALA A 201 -10.99 21.21 -9.95
C ALA A 201 -10.57 20.88 -8.51
N GLN A 202 -11.53 20.64 -7.61
CA GLN A 202 -11.25 20.18 -6.25
C GLN A 202 -10.51 18.84 -6.23
N TYR A 203 -10.98 17.84 -6.99
CA TYR A 203 -10.30 16.55 -7.08
C TYR A 203 -8.91 16.65 -7.68
N MET A 204 -8.71 17.48 -8.70
CA MET A 204 -7.37 17.72 -9.26
C MET A 204 -6.41 18.28 -8.22
N ASN A 205 -6.86 19.26 -7.43
CA ASN A 205 -6.07 19.82 -6.32
C ASN A 205 -5.79 18.77 -5.23
N GLU A 206 -6.77 17.96 -4.85
CA GLU A 206 -6.59 16.89 -3.86
C GLU A 206 -5.59 15.82 -4.33
N ILE A 207 -5.66 15.43 -5.61
CA ILE A 207 -4.70 14.49 -6.22
C ILE A 207 -3.28 15.07 -6.20
N GLU A 208 -3.13 16.35 -6.51
CA GLU A 208 -1.83 17.03 -6.51
C GLU A 208 -1.26 17.14 -5.08
N MET A 209 -2.08 17.52 -4.10
CA MET A 209 -1.70 17.50 -2.69
C MET A 209 -1.29 16.11 -2.22
N ALA A 210 -2.06 15.07 -2.55
CA ALA A 210 -1.76 13.70 -2.17
C ALA A 210 -0.46 13.19 -2.82
N LYS A 211 -0.18 13.59 -4.06
CA LYS A 211 1.10 13.32 -4.73
C LYS A 211 2.26 14.03 -4.01
N ALA A 212 2.12 15.33 -3.75
CA ALA A 212 3.15 16.09 -3.04
C ALA A 212 3.44 15.52 -1.65
N GLN A 213 2.40 15.11 -0.91
CA GLN A 213 2.54 14.47 0.39
C GLN A 213 3.27 13.12 0.30
N ARG A 214 2.89 12.27 -0.66
CA ARG A 214 3.57 10.99 -0.89
C ARG A 214 5.05 11.19 -1.24
N ASP A 215 5.34 12.14 -2.13
CA ASP A 215 6.72 12.42 -2.56
C ASP A 215 7.55 12.99 -1.41
N TYR A 216 6.95 13.82 -0.56
CA TYR A 216 7.57 14.31 0.68
C TYR A 216 7.89 13.15 1.64
N GLU A 217 6.92 12.26 1.89
CA GLU A 217 7.10 11.10 2.77
C GLU A 217 8.16 10.12 2.24
N LEU A 218 8.19 9.87 0.94
CA LEU A 218 9.23 9.04 0.30
C LEU A 218 10.61 9.66 0.46
N LYS A 219 10.76 10.96 0.19
CA LYS A 219 12.04 11.67 0.39
C LYS A 219 12.48 11.66 1.84
N LYS A 220 11.55 11.90 2.77
CA LYS A 220 11.81 11.84 4.21
C LYS A 220 12.31 10.46 4.62
N ALA A 221 11.65 9.39 4.17
CA ALA A 221 12.07 8.02 4.48
C ALA A 221 13.48 7.71 3.94
N VAL A 222 13.82 8.18 2.73
CA VAL A 222 15.17 8.04 2.17
C VAL A 222 16.22 8.75 3.04
N TYR A 223 15.95 10.00 3.45
CA TYR A 223 16.86 10.75 4.32
C TYR A 223 16.97 10.13 5.72
N ASP A 224 15.88 9.64 6.28
CA ASP A 224 15.89 8.96 7.59
C ASP A 224 16.76 7.70 7.52
N ILE A 225 16.67 6.90 6.47
CA ILE A 225 17.56 5.75 6.24
C ILE A 225 19.03 6.21 6.21
N GLU A 226 19.34 7.27 5.47
CA GLU A 226 20.71 7.82 5.39
C GLU A 226 21.22 8.32 6.75
N VAL A 227 20.40 9.03 7.51
CA VAL A 227 20.74 9.49 8.85
C VAL A 227 20.93 8.32 9.81
N PHE A 228 20.04 7.32 9.80
CA PHE A 228 20.11 6.16 10.69
C PHE A 228 21.30 5.27 10.37
N THR A 229 21.60 5.03 9.09
CA THR A 229 22.80 4.30 8.69
C THR A 229 24.07 5.00 9.18
N LYS A 230 24.20 6.32 8.98
CA LYS A 230 25.34 7.09 9.50
C LYS A 230 25.43 7.12 11.02
N LYS A 231 24.28 7.17 11.70
CA LYS A 231 24.23 7.10 13.16
C LYS A 231 24.65 5.72 13.67
N ALA A 232 24.17 4.64 13.05
CA ALA A 232 24.56 3.27 13.39
C ALA A 232 26.05 3.00 13.11
N GLU A 233 26.59 3.50 12.00
CA GLU A 233 28.04 3.47 11.71
C GLU A 233 28.83 4.19 12.82
N SER A 234 28.38 5.37 13.24
CA SER A 234 29.02 6.16 14.29
C SER A 234 28.95 5.46 15.66
N GLU A 235 27.79 4.90 16.03
CA GLU A 235 27.62 4.14 17.26
C GLU A 235 28.46 2.86 17.26
N MET A 236 28.51 2.14 16.13
CA MET A 236 29.36 0.95 15.98
C MET A 236 30.84 1.31 16.09
N ALA A 237 31.29 2.40 15.46
CA ALA A 237 32.65 2.89 15.59
C ALA A 237 32.99 3.27 17.04
N TYR A 238 32.07 3.94 17.73
CA TYR A 238 32.22 4.26 19.16
C TYR A 238 32.32 3.00 20.02
N GLN A 239 31.42 2.02 19.84
CA GLN A 239 31.45 0.75 20.58
C GLN A 239 32.73 -0.05 20.29
N LEU A 240 33.18 -0.10 19.04
CA LEU A 240 34.45 -0.72 18.65
C LEU A 240 35.62 -0.03 19.35
N GLN A 241 35.62 1.30 19.42
CA GLN A 241 36.66 2.05 20.12
C GLN A 241 36.65 1.77 21.63
N VAL A 242 35.47 1.69 22.26
CA VAL A 242 35.35 1.29 23.67
C VAL A 242 35.87 -0.13 23.88
N ALA A 243 35.54 -1.08 23.01
CA ALA A 243 36.01 -2.45 23.10
C ALA A 243 37.53 -2.56 22.93
N LYS A 244 38.11 -1.86 21.94
CA LYS A 244 39.57 -1.77 21.75
C LYS A 244 40.27 -1.18 22.97
N THR A 245 39.74 -0.10 23.53
CA THR A 245 40.29 0.51 24.75
C THR A 245 40.19 -0.44 25.93
N LYS A 246 39.08 -1.16 26.11
CA LYS A 246 38.95 -2.20 27.14
C LYS A 246 39.94 -3.34 26.95
N GLN A 247 40.15 -3.84 25.72
CA GLN A 247 41.16 -4.86 25.43
C GLN A 247 42.56 -4.39 25.81
N LYS A 248 42.95 -3.16 25.42
CA LYS A 248 44.24 -2.58 25.82
C LYS A 248 44.40 -2.48 27.34
N ILE A 249 43.35 -2.06 28.05
CA ILE A 249 43.37 -2.00 29.53
C ILE A 249 43.57 -3.40 30.13
N GLU A 250 42.89 -4.43 29.61
CA GLU A 250 43.07 -5.81 30.09
C GLU A 250 44.47 -6.37 29.75
N GLU A 251 45.01 -6.06 28.58
CA GLU A 251 46.40 -6.39 28.23
C GLU A 251 47.40 -5.74 29.20
N GLU A 252 47.25 -4.45 29.49
CA GLU A 252 48.09 -3.74 30.47
C GLU A 252 47.96 -4.35 31.89
N LYS A 253 46.74 -4.65 32.35
CA LYS A 253 46.52 -5.34 33.64
C LYS A 253 47.20 -6.71 33.66
N MET A 254 47.12 -7.47 32.57
CA MET A 254 47.77 -8.78 32.48
C MET A 254 49.29 -8.66 32.53
N GLN A 255 49.87 -7.63 31.90
CA GLN A 255 51.31 -7.35 32.02
C GLN A 255 51.71 -7.04 33.46
N VAL A 256 50.92 -6.23 34.19
CA VAL A 256 51.15 -5.98 35.63
C VAL A 256 51.12 -7.30 36.42
N LEU A 257 50.12 -8.16 36.18
CA LEU A 257 50.01 -9.45 36.86
C LEU A 257 51.20 -10.38 36.55
N VAL A 258 51.69 -10.39 35.30
CA VAL A 258 52.88 -11.17 34.91
C VAL A 258 54.12 -10.66 35.63
N VAL A 259 54.28 -9.35 35.78
CA VAL A 259 55.39 -8.74 36.54
C VAL A 259 55.30 -9.07 38.03
N GLU A 260 54.12 -8.99 38.65
CA GLU A 260 53.94 -9.39 40.06
C GLU A 260 54.26 -10.87 40.26
N ARG A 261 53.79 -11.74 39.35
CA ARG A 261 54.02 -13.18 39.43
C ARG A 261 55.49 -13.53 39.18
N SER A 262 56.17 -12.86 38.26
CA SER A 262 57.61 -13.06 38.04
C SER A 262 58.43 -12.60 39.24
N GLN A 263 58.07 -11.47 39.87
CA GLN A 263 58.67 -11.04 41.13
C GLN A 263 58.47 -12.06 42.25
N GLN A 264 57.26 -12.64 42.39
CA GLN A 264 57.01 -13.72 43.35
C GLN A 264 57.89 -14.95 43.09
N ILE A 265 58.05 -15.36 41.83
CA ILE A 265 58.93 -16.48 41.47
C ILE A 265 60.38 -16.15 41.86
N THR A 266 60.88 -14.95 41.56
CA THR A 266 62.25 -14.57 41.94
C THR A 266 62.47 -14.56 43.46
N LEU A 267 61.47 -14.13 44.25
CA LEU A 267 61.53 -14.22 45.71
C LEU A 267 61.55 -15.68 46.20
N GLN A 268 60.73 -16.55 45.60
CA GLN A 268 60.71 -17.98 45.92
C GLN A 268 62.03 -18.68 45.54
N GLU A 269 62.61 -18.36 44.39
CA GLU A 269 63.94 -18.88 43.99
C GLU A 269 65.02 -18.45 45.00
N GLN A 270 65.00 -17.20 45.47
CA GLN A 270 65.91 -16.75 46.51
C GLN A 270 65.70 -17.48 47.84
N GLU A 271 64.45 -17.79 48.24
CA GLU A 271 64.20 -18.63 49.42
C GLU A 271 64.66 -20.07 49.26
N ILE A 272 64.49 -20.67 48.07
CA ILE A 272 64.96 -22.03 47.75
C ILE A 272 66.49 -22.09 47.87
N THR A 273 67.22 -21.15 47.28
CA THR A 273 68.69 -21.12 47.37
C THR A 273 69.19 -20.97 48.82
N ARG A 274 68.46 -20.24 49.68
CA ARG A 274 68.75 -20.17 51.12
C ARG A 274 68.54 -21.53 51.80
N LYS A 275 67.42 -22.20 51.51
CA LYS A 275 67.10 -23.54 52.06
C LYS A 275 68.08 -24.62 51.59
N GLU A 276 68.53 -24.58 50.34
CA GLU A 276 69.54 -25.50 49.81
C GLU A 276 70.85 -25.41 50.60
N LYS A 277 71.33 -24.18 50.87
CA LYS A 277 72.54 -23.96 51.67
C LYS A 277 72.40 -24.44 53.12
N GLU A 278 71.22 -24.34 53.72
CA GLU A 278 70.95 -24.89 55.05
C GLU A 278 70.94 -26.43 55.06
N LEU A 279 70.32 -27.05 54.06
CA LEU A 279 70.27 -28.52 53.91
C LEU A 279 71.66 -29.11 53.64
N GLU A 280 72.47 -28.43 52.83
CA GLU A 280 73.85 -28.82 52.55
C GLU A 280 74.71 -28.87 53.83
N ALA A 281 74.55 -27.89 54.73
CA ALA A 281 75.27 -27.87 55.99
C ALA A 281 74.77 -28.92 57.00
N LYS A 282 73.45 -29.15 57.08
CA LYS A 282 72.84 -30.03 58.09
C LYS A 282 72.82 -31.51 57.71
N VAL A 283 72.68 -31.86 56.44
CA VAL A 283 72.41 -33.25 56.02
C VAL A 283 73.60 -33.87 55.30
N LYS A 284 74.19 -33.18 54.32
CA LYS A 284 75.27 -33.77 53.49
C LYS A 284 76.57 -33.95 54.25
N LYS A 285 77.01 -32.95 55.01
CA LYS A 285 78.27 -33.01 55.76
C LYS A 285 78.34 -34.14 56.81
N PRO A 286 77.29 -34.40 57.63
CA PRO A 286 77.32 -35.54 58.54
C PRO A 286 77.18 -36.89 57.81
N ALA A 287 76.41 -36.96 56.72
CA ALA A 287 76.29 -38.19 55.92
C ALA A 287 77.61 -38.59 55.22
N GLU A 288 78.39 -37.61 54.76
CA GLU A 288 79.73 -37.85 54.20
C GLU A 288 80.72 -38.35 55.27
N ALA A 289 80.62 -37.87 56.51
CA ALA A 289 81.43 -38.36 57.62
C ALA A 289 81.08 -39.81 58.02
N GLU A 290 79.80 -40.20 57.98
CA GLU A 290 79.39 -41.59 58.20
C GLU A 290 79.86 -42.53 57.08
N ARG A 291 79.74 -42.12 55.81
CA ARG A 291 80.25 -42.91 54.68
C ARG A 291 81.74 -43.22 54.82
N TYR A 292 82.54 -42.23 55.19
CA TYR A 292 83.98 -42.41 55.36
C TYR A 292 84.34 -43.38 56.49
N ARG A 293 83.57 -43.39 57.59
CA ARG A 293 83.76 -44.35 58.70
C ARG A 293 83.46 -45.79 58.27
N LEU A 294 82.39 -45.99 57.50
CA LEU A 294 81.96 -47.30 57.01
C LEU A 294 82.96 -47.91 56.00
N GLU A 295 83.50 -47.11 55.08
CA GLU A 295 84.53 -47.57 54.14
C GLU A 295 85.78 -48.09 54.85
N LYS A 296 86.24 -47.43 55.93
CA LYS A 296 87.41 -47.86 56.69
C LYS A 296 87.20 -49.13 57.52
N LEU A 297 85.98 -49.38 57.99
CA LEU A 297 85.64 -50.63 58.67
C LEU A 297 85.63 -51.83 57.70
N ALA A 298 85.05 -51.65 56.51
CA ALA A 298 85.01 -52.70 55.48
C ALA A 298 86.41 -53.05 54.94
N GLU A 299 87.33 -52.08 54.88
CA GLU A 299 88.72 -52.30 54.48
C GLU A 299 89.50 -53.16 55.49
N ALA A 300 89.19 -53.05 56.79
CA ALA A 300 89.79 -53.87 57.85
C ALA A 300 89.31 -55.34 57.80
N GLU A 301 88.02 -55.57 57.56
CA GLU A 301 87.47 -56.93 57.42
C GLU A 301 88.05 -57.67 56.21
N ARG A 302 88.22 -56.96 55.08
CA ARG A 302 88.83 -57.55 53.87
C ARG A 302 90.26 -58.05 54.11
N LEU A 303 91.04 -57.36 54.94
CA LEU A 303 92.42 -57.72 55.27
C LEU A 303 92.53 -58.96 56.16
N GLN A 304 91.60 -59.17 57.09
CA GLN A 304 91.58 -60.38 57.93
C GLN A 304 91.31 -61.64 57.09
N LEU A 305 90.35 -61.57 56.16
CA LEU A 305 89.92 -62.71 55.35
C LEU A 305 91.00 -63.19 54.37
N ILE A 306 91.88 -62.29 53.91
CA ILE A 306 93.02 -62.64 53.05
C ILE A 306 94.10 -63.41 53.84
N MET A 307 94.39 -63.00 55.08
CA MET A 307 95.40 -63.67 55.92
C MET A 307 94.97 -65.08 56.35
N GLU A 308 93.67 -65.32 56.61
CA GLU A 308 93.17 -66.67 56.90
C GLU A 308 93.29 -67.61 55.69
N ALA A 309 92.99 -67.11 54.48
CA ALA A 309 93.11 -67.90 53.24
C ALA A 309 94.56 -68.27 52.88
N GLU A 310 95.54 -67.41 53.21
CA GLU A 310 96.97 -67.71 53.00
C GLU A 310 97.48 -68.81 53.94
N ALA A 311 97.03 -68.83 55.20
CA ALA A 311 97.40 -69.85 56.18
C ALA A 311 96.86 -71.24 55.81
N GLU A 312 95.63 -71.31 55.27
CA GLU A 312 95.06 -72.58 54.79
C GLU A 312 95.80 -73.12 53.56
N ALA A 313 96.21 -72.26 52.63
CA ALA A 313 96.95 -72.66 51.43
C ALA A 313 98.33 -73.26 51.74
N GLU A 314 99.02 -72.77 52.77
CA GLU A 314 100.32 -73.31 53.19
C GLU A 314 100.19 -74.70 53.83
N SER A 315 99.10 -74.96 54.56
CA SER A 315 98.84 -76.26 55.20
C SER A 315 98.62 -77.40 54.18
N ILE A 316 97.99 -77.08 53.05
CA ILE A 316 97.70 -78.04 51.98
C ILE A 316 98.98 -78.41 51.22
N LYS A 317 99.89 -77.46 50.98
CA LYS A 317 101.20 -77.71 50.36
C LYS A 317 102.05 -78.71 51.15
N MET A 318 102.16 -78.52 52.47
CA MET A 318 102.94 -79.42 53.32
C MET A 318 102.38 -80.85 53.37
N ARG A 319 101.04 -81.01 53.31
CA ARG A 319 100.42 -82.34 53.22
C ARG A 319 100.71 -83.03 51.88
N GLY A 320 100.66 -82.29 50.77
CA GLY A 320 100.94 -82.83 49.44
C GLY A 320 102.38 -83.34 49.27
N GLU A 321 103.37 -82.67 49.85
CA GLU A 321 104.78 -83.10 49.81
C GLU A 321 105.03 -84.39 50.60
N ALA A 322 104.34 -84.58 51.74
CA ALA A 322 104.46 -85.79 52.55
C ALA A 322 103.83 -87.02 51.88
N GLU A 323 102.71 -86.85 51.16
CA GLU A 323 102.05 -87.93 50.42
C GLU A 323 102.86 -88.38 49.20
N ALA A 324 103.53 -87.46 48.50
CA ALA A 324 104.39 -87.79 47.36
C ALA A 324 105.59 -88.67 47.76
N TYR A 325 106.21 -88.40 48.90
CA TYR A 325 107.36 -89.17 49.40
C TYR A 325 106.96 -90.62 49.79
N ALA A 326 105.75 -90.82 50.31
CA ALA A 326 105.24 -92.14 50.70
C ALA A 326 104.95 -93.05 49.49
N VAL A 327 104.53 -92.48 48.36
CA VAL A 327 104.24 -93.22 47.11
C VAL A 327 105.54 -93.66 46.42
N GLU A 328 106.57 -92.82 46.43
CA GLU A 328 107.86 -93.13 45.81
C GLU A 328 108.59 -94.30 46.50
N ALA A 329 108.53 -94.35 47.84
CA ALA A 329 109.09 -95.45 48.62
C ALA A 329 108.37 -96.79 48.38
N LYS A 330 107.04 -96.77 48.20
CA LYS A 330 106.25 -97.96 47.85
C LYS A 330 106.60 -98.48 46.45
N GLY A 331 106.74 -97.59 45.47
CA GLY A 331 107.08 -97.96 44.09
C GLY A 331 108.44 -98.66 43.97
N ARG A 332 109.44 -98.27 44.77
CA ARG A 332 110.76 -98.93 44.78
C ARG A 332 110.72 -100.37 45.33
N ALA A 333 109.93 -100.61 46.38
CA ALA A 333 109.83 -101.93 47.01
C ALA A 333 109.10 -102.94 46.11
N GLU A 334 108.09 -102.50 45.35
CA GLU A 334 107.36 -103.35 44.40
C GLU A 334 108.22 -103.74 43.18
N ALA A 335 109.08 -102.83 42.71
CA ALA A 335 110.00 -103.11 41.60
C ALA A 335 111.03 -104.21 41.96
N GLU A 336 111.59 -104.19 43.17
CA GLU A 336 112.51 -105.23 43.64
C GLU A 336 111.84 -106.60 43.86
N GLN A 337 110.57 -106.61 44.29
CA GLN A 337 109.79 -107.86 44.37
C GLN A 337 109.47 -108.46 43.00
N MET A 338 109.16 -107.64 42.00
CA MET A 338 108.91 -108.13 40.63
C MET A 338 110.17 -108.71 39.99
N ALA A 339 111.34 -108.11 40.23
CA ALA A 339 112.62 -108.63 39.72
C ALA A 339 112.94 -110.02 40.29
N LYS A 340 112.75 -110.24 41.59
CA LYS A 340 112.97 -111.55 42.23
C LYS A 340 111.92 -112.59 41.84
N LYS A 341 110.67 -112.16 41.59
CA LYS A 341 109.64 -113.05 41.01
C LYS A 341 110.04 -113.51 39.61
N ALA A 342 110.62 -112.64 38.78
CA ALA A 342 111.05 -112.99 37.42
C ALA A 342 112.19 -114.05 37.39
N GLU A 343 113.12 -114.02 38.35
CA GLU A 343 114.16 -115.06 38.47
C GLU A 343 113.59 -116.43 38.91
N ALA A 344 112.57 -116.44 39.78
CA ALA A 344 111.90 -117.68 40.18
C ALA A 344 111.12 -118.35 39.03
N PHE A 345 110.70 -117.58 38.02
CA PHE A 345 109.99 -118.08 36.84
C PHE A 345 110.89 -118.78 35.80
N GLN A 346 112.22 -118.66 35.87
CA GLN A 346 113.12 -119.33 34.90
C GLN A 346 113.28 -120.85 35.14
N HIS A 347 112.87 -121.38 36.30
CA HIS A 347 113.12 -122.78 36.68
C HIS A 347 111.94 -123.74 36.49
N TYR A 348 110.80 -123.28 35.96
CA TYR A 348 109.62 -124.14 35.72
C TYR A 348 109.47 -124.51 34.23
N LYS A 349 109.68 -125.79 33.89
CA LYS A 349 109.52 -126.33 32.53
C LYS A 349 108.05 -126.67 32.19
N GLU A 350 107.59 -126.10 31.07
CA GLU A 350 106.59 -126.57 30.09
C GLU A 350 105.35 -127.34 30.58
N GLY A 351 104.54 -126.72 31.46
CA GLY A 351 103.18 -127.21 31.71
C GLY A 351 102.32 -126.27 32.54
N ALA A 352 101.25 -125.75 31.92
CA ALA A 352 100.08 -125.11 32.53
C ALA A 352 100.12 -123.60 32.80
N MET A 353 100.21 -122.85 31.69
CA MET A 353 99.63 -121.53 31.47
C MET A 353 98.07 -121.56 31.36
N VAL A 354 97.44 -122.67 31.77
CA VAL A 354 96.05 -123.02 31.43
C VAL A 354 95.08 -122.88 32.62
N ASP A 355 95.58 -122.79 33.85
CA ASP A 355 94.74 -122.79 35.06
C ASP A 355 94.14 -121.40 35.40
N MET A 356 94.78 -120.31 34.94
CA MET A 356 94.38 -118.95 35.33
C MET A 356 93.18 -118.38 34.53
N LEU A 357 92.75 -119.07 33.46
CA LEU A 357 91.71 -118.60 32.55
C LEU A 357 90.28 -119.00 32.96
N LEU A 358 90.10 -119.91 33.92
CA LEU A 358 88.78 -120.43 34.29
C LEU A 358 88.02 -119.61 35.36
N GLU A 359 88.66 -118.67 36.08
CA GLU A 359 88.02 -117.98 37.23
C GLU A 359 87.22 -116.70 36.91
N LYS A 360 87.36 -116.09 35.73
CA LYS A 360 86.90 -114.71 35.49
C LYS A 360 85.52 -114.52 34.82
N LEU A 361 84.76 -115.58 34.58
CA LEU A 361 83.50 -115.52 33.82
C LEU A 361 82.22 -114.97 34.53
N PRO A 362 82.05 -114.88 35.87
CA PRO A 362 80.73 -114.51 36.44
C PRO A 362 80.33 -113.02 36.50
N LEU A 363 81.20 -112.04 36.23
CA LEU A 363 80.97 -110.64 36.67
C LEU A 363 80.23 -109.71 35.67
N MET A 364 79.75 -110.19 34.51
CA MET A 364 79.19 -109.30 33.47
C MET A 364 77.65 -109.17 33.45
N ALA A 365 76.89 -109.80 34.36
CA ALA A 365 75.43 -109.94 34.23
C ALA A 365 74.55 -108.87 34.93
N GLU A 366 75.08 -107.97 35.76
CA GLU A 366 74.27 -107.15 36.70
C GLU A 366 73.78 -105.78 36.17
N GLU A 367 74.32 -105.26 35.07
CA GLU A 367 74.29 -103.81 34.78
C GLU A 367 73.07 -103.28 33.96
N ILE A 368 71.98 -104.03 33.73
CA ILE A 368 71.01 -103.72 32.64
C ILE A 368 69.64 -103.11 33.05
N SER A 369 69.21 -103.02 34.33
CA SER A 369 67.75 -102.89 34.65
C SER A 369 67.17 -101.55 35.19
N LYS A 370 67.75 -100.34 35.02
CA LYS A 370 67.35 -99.15 35.82
C LYS A 370 66.21 -98.18 35.37
N PRO A 371 65.85 -97.91 34.09
CA PRO A 371 65.10 -96.66 33.79
C PRO A 371 63.64 -96.84 33.33
N LEU A 372 62.68 -97.03 34.26
CA LEU A 372 61.22 -97.07 33.92
C LEU A 372 60.27 -96.37 34.93
N SER A 373 60.72 -95.57 35.89
CA SER A 373 59.89 -95.23 37.07
C SER A 373 59.21 -93.84 37.16
N ALA A 374 59.05 -93.02 36.11
CA ALA A 374 58.46 -91.67 36.31
C ALA A 374 57.61 -91.06 35.15
N THR A 375 56.26 -91.06 35.27
CA THR A 375 55.30 -89.92 35.10
C THR A 375 53.83 -90.37 34.78
N ASN A 376 52.76 -89.67 35.25
CA ASN A 376 51.32 -89.96 34.91
C ASN A 376 50.25 -88.81 35.22
N LYS A 377 49.92 -87.96 34.22
CA LYS A 377 48.56 -87.51 33.70
C LYS A 377 47.51 -86.59 34.44
N VAL A 378 46.72 -85.84 33.62
CA VAL A 378 45.71 -84.73 33.82
C VAL A 378 44.24 -85.13 33.44
N THR A 379 43.16 -84.46 33.96
CA THR A 379 41.70 -84.72 33.65
C THR A 379 40.79 -83.47 33.46
N MET A 380 39.70 -83.58 32.66
CA MET A 380 38.67 -82.54 32.32
C MET A 380 37.25 -83.16 32.21
N VAL A 381 36.15 -82.43 32.53
CA VAL A 381 34.74 -82.95 32.58
C VAL A 381 33.72 -82.03 31.86
N SER A 382 32.73 -82.59 31.15
CA SER A 382 31.62 -81.91 30.42
C SER A 382 30.27 -82.65 30.59
N SER A 383 29.14 -81.94 30.51
CA SER A 383 27.76 -82.47 30.44
C SER A 383 26.87 -81.57 29.54
N GLY A 384 26.30 -82.14 28.47
CA GLY A 384 25.63 -81.48 27.33
C GLY A 384 24.23 -80.85 27.58
N GLY A 385 23.56 -80.27 26.56
CA GLY A 385 23.67 -80.54 25.12
C GLY A 385 23.62 -79.31 24.19
N SER A 386 24.39 -79.45 23.08
CA SER A 386 24.62 -78.55 21.93
C SER A 386 24.90 -77.08 22.26
N ASP A 387 26.11 -76.51 22.13
CA ASP A 387 27.37 -76.90 21.47
C ASP A 387 28.54 -76.75 22.45
N ILE A 388 29.43 -77.75 22.55
CA ILE A 388 30.88 -77.68 22.88
C ILE A 388 31.43 -79.11 22.77
N GLY A 389 32.49 -79.31 21.97
CA GLY A 389 33.19 -80.59 21.85
C GLY A 389 34.37 -80.53 20.90
N ALA A 390 35.41 -81.33 21.21
CA ALA A 390 36.75 -81.39 20.61
C ALA A 390 36.84 -81.57 19.09
N ALA A 391 35.71 -81.74 18.39
CA ALA A 391 35.63 -81.64 16.93
C ALA A 391 36.00 -80.23 16.41
N LYS A 392 35.74 -79.16 17.19
CA LYS A 392 36.21 -77.80 16.88
C LYS A 392 37.73 -77.64 17.02
N LEU A 393 38.34 -78.28 18.04
CA LEU A 393 39.79 -78.26 18.24
C LEU A 393 40.53 -79.02 17.14
N THR A 394 40.02 -80.18 16.70
CA THR A 394 40.62 -80.91 15.58
C THR A 394 40.42 -80.21 14.23
N GLY A 395 39.29 -79.50 14.05
CA GLY A 395 39.04 -78.68 12.86
C GLY A 395 39.88 -77.40 12.81
N GLU A 396 40.03 -76.69 13.92
CA GLU A 396 40.86 -75.48 14.02
C GLU A 396 42.37 -75.80 13.88
N VAL A 397 42.84 -76.96 14.37
CA VAL A 397 44.24 -77.39 14.20
C VAL A 397 44.53 -77.81 12.75
N LEU A 398 43.58 -78.43 12.04
CA LEU A 398 43.71 -78.77 10.62
C LEU A 398 43.65 -77.53 9.71
N ASP A 399 42.81 -76.53 10.04
CA ASP A 399 42.76 -75.24 9.33
C ASP A 399 44.02 -74.39 9.52
N ILE A 400 44.72 -74.53 10.65
CA ILE A 400 46.01 -73.88 10.90
C ILE A 400 47.15 -74.61 10.16
N MET A 401 47.15 -75.95 10.13
CA MET A 401 48.17 -76.73 9.41
C MET A 401 48.08 -76.58 7.88
N THR A 402 46.89 -76.35 7.34
CA THR A 402 46.68 -76.17 5.89
C THR A 402 47.05 -74.76 5.40
N LYS A 403 46.99 -73.73 6.26
CA LYS A 403 47.39 -72.33 5.93
C LYS A 403 48.86 -72.00 6.21
N LEU A 404 49.58 -72.86 6.93
CA LEU A 404 51.00 -72.68 7.25
C LEU A 404 51.94 -72.73 6.03
N PRO A 405 51.75 -73.62 5.03
CA PRO A 405 52.58 -73.63 3.84
C PRO A 405 52.40 -72.36 2.98
N GLU A 406 51.16 -71.88 2.82
CA GLU A 406 50.86 -70.69 2.02
C GLU A 406 51.37 -69.38 2.64
N THR A 407 51.48 -69.30 3.97
CA THR A 407 52.00 -68.12 4.67
C THR A 407 53.52 -68.06 4.64
N ILE A 408 54.21 -69.20 4.65
CA ILE A 408 55.66 -69.30 4.47
C ILE A 408 56.04 -68.95 3.02
N GLU A 409 55.28 -69.42 2.03
CA GLU A 409 55.50 -69.13 0.61
C GLU A 409 55.33 -67.62 0.28
N LYS A 410 54.31 -66.97 0.88
CA LYS A 410 54.08 -65.51 0.74
C LYS A 410 55.11 -64.62 1.44
N LEU A 411 55.83 -65.12 2.45
CA LEU A 411 56.85 -64.36 3.20
C LEU A 411 58.29 -64.62 2.72
N THR A 412 58.56 -65.73 2.03
CA THR A 412 59.94 -66.17 1.73
C THR A 412 60.25 -66.44 0.25
N GLY A 413 59.24 -66.44 -0.63
CA GLY A 413 59.46 -66.41 -2.08
C GLY A 413 60.09 -67.66 -2.71
N VAL A 414 60.05 -68.82 -2.04
CA VAL A 414 60.56 -70.10 -2.60
C VAL A 414 59.51 -71.21 -2.48
N SER A 415 59.14 -71.81 -3.60
CA SER A 415 58.10 -72.86 -3.73
C SER A 415 58.69 -74.28 -3.67
N ILE A 416 58.15 -75.13 -2.78
CA ILE A 416 58.65 -76.49 -2.51
C ILE A 416 57.97 -77.60 -3.35
N SER A 417 56.99 -77.28 -4.20
CA SER A 417 56.24 -78.28 -4.99
C SER A 417 56.77 -78.54 -6.40
N GLN A 418 57.94 -77.99 -6.78
CA GLN A 418 58.61 -78.26 -8.08
C GLN A 418 59.83 -79.21 -8.01
N VAL A 419 60.06 -79.92 -6.89
CA VAL A 419 61.15 -80.94 -6.78
C VAL A 419 60.66 -82.37 -7.03
N ALA A 420 59.43 -82.59 -7.49
CA ALA A 420 58.92 -83.96 -7.71
C ALA A 420 58.09 -84.13 -8.99
N ARG A 421 58.72 -83.96 -10.17
CA ARG A 421 58.59 -84.80 -11.39
C ARG A 421 59.17 -84.08 -12.61
N THR A 422 60.49 -84.24 -12.82
CA THR A 422 61.15 -84.61 -14.09
C THR A 422 62.66 -84.40 -13.95
N GLY A 423 63.54 -85.31 -14.37
CA GLY A 423 63.26 -86.53 -15.13
C GLY A 423 62.40 -86.29 -16.36
#